data_AF-A0A511W0M4-F1
#
_entry.id   AF-A0A511W0M4-F1
#
_cell.length_a   1.000
_cell.length_b   1.000
_cell.length_c   1.000
_cell.angle_alpha   90.00
_cell.angle_beta   90.00
_cell.angle_gamma   90.00
#
_symmetry.space_group_name_H-M   'P 1'
#
loop_
_entity.id
_entity.type
_entity.pdbx_description
1 polymer ?
#
loop_
_entity_poly.entity_id
_entity_poly.type
_entity_poly.pdbx_seq_one_letter_code
_entity_poly.pdbx_strand_id
1 'polypeptide(L)'
;MRFLFVLLSVVLLSQVIIYQSSNQAATTSDFEVLADYVIEQDWDVHSFNVTMKLNGEKSEILSLKKVLNNEIKVKHPHKGGVYDETLYTVEVSHNTMQLVYRISGEQWSERIYAEVLDRFDELSLNQFFENGKVYSCFQSYLSGIIDSNLLLNDIKDDFQLELKNKMIEEQLSVFSGYTNQIEEYVPLEDEKMNIQLAIREEDHGKNTITIGTPILLIEY
;
A
#
# COMPACT_ATOMS: atom_id res chain seq x y z
N MET A 1 28.10 40.77 54.70
CA MET A 1 26.63 40.74 54.54
C MET A 1 26.31 40.25 53.14
N ARG A 2 25.50 39.17 53.05
CA ARG A 2 24.65 38.74 51.89
C ARG A 2 25.44 38.24 50.66
N PHE A 3 25.61 36.93 50.42
CA PHE A 3 24.64 35.89 49.98
C PHE A 3 23.75 36.31 48.80
N LEU A 4 23.59 35.40 47.81
CA LEU A 4 22.93 35.47 46.48
C LEU A 4 23.89 35.96 45.36
N PHE A 5 24.19 35.24 44.26
CA PHE A 5 23.52 34.16 43.54
C PHE A 5 24.59 33.22 42.94
N VAL A 6 24.67 32.00 43.45
CA VAL A 6 25.26 30.85 42.74
C VAL A 6 24.07 30.02 42.30
N LEU A 7 23.71 30.05 41.01
CA LEU A 7 22.96 29.03 40.27
C LEU A 7 22.51 29.61 38.92
N LEU A 8 23.41 29.61 37.93
CA LEU A 8 23.01 29.66 36.52
C LEU A 8 24.13 29.10 35.63
N SER A 9 24.55 27.88 35.91
CA SER A 9 25.59 27.20 35.12
C SER A 9 25.38 25.70 35.11
N VAL A 10 24.18 25.23 34.73
CA VAL A 10 23.95 23.85 34.34
C VAL A 10 22.86 23.85 33.26
N VAL A 11 23.05 23.01 32.25
CA VAL A 11 22.16 22.72 31.10
C VAL A 11 22.36 23.61 29.86
N LEU A 12 23.55 23.48 29.25
CA LEU A 12 23.75 23.70 27.81
C LEU A 12 24.50 22.50 27.25
N LEU A 13 23.86 21.34 27.29
CA LEU A 13 24.35 20.08 26.71
C LEU A 13 23.15 19.17 26.50
N SER A 14 22.51 19.30 25.32
CA SER A 14 21.81 18.24 24.57
C SER A 14 20.68 18.81 23.71
N GLN A 15 21.02 19.48 22.61
CA GLN A 15 20.11 19.57 21.46
C GLN A 15 20.96 19.43 20.19
N VAL A 16 21.66 18.30 20.05
CA VAL A 16 21.87 17.76 18.70
C VAL A 16 20.52 17.17 18.35
N ILE A 17 19.65 18.00 17.77
CA ILE A 17 18.48 17.50 17.07
C ILE A 17 19.04 16.80 15.85
N ILE A 18 19.15 15.48 15.96
CA ILE A 18 19.31 14.61 14.81
C ILE A 18 18.02 14.82 14.01
N TYR A 19 18.08 15.65 12.98
CA TYR A 19 17.12 15.59 11.89
C TYR A 19 17.37 14.27 11.15
N GLN A 20 16.79 13.19 11.67
CA GLN A 20 16.47 12.05 10.82
C GLN A 20 15.24 12.48 10.02
N SER A 21 15.48 12.99 8.82
CA SER A 21 14.42 13.17 7.83
C SER A 21 13.82 11.80 7.53
N SER A 22 12.58 11.64 7.98
CA SER A 22 11.71 10.48 7.82
C SER A 22 11.41 10.23 6.35
N ASN A 23 12.15 9.32 5.71
CA ASN A 23 11.65 8.62 4.53
C ASN A 23 10.90 7.33 4.90
N GLN A 24 10.84 7.00 6.20
CA GLN A 24 10.17 5.80 6.75
C GLN A 24 8.63 5.94 6.79
N ALA A 25 8.09 7.16 6.66
CA ALA A 25 6.68 7.46 6.91
C ALA A 25 5.83 7.64 5.63
N ALA A 26 6.41 7.48 4.45
CA ALA A 26 5.76 7.83 3.17
C ALA A 26 5.26 6.62 2.35
N THR A 27 5.92 5.45 2.45
CA THR A 27 5.58 4.30 1.59
C THR A 27 4.66 3.27 2.24
N THR A 28 4.72 3.08 3.57
CA THR A 28 3.70 2.34 4.33
C THR A 28 2.42 3.16 4.49
N SER A 29 2.55 4.49 4.63
CA SER A 29 1.39 5.39 4.75
C SER A 29 0.44 5.30 3.56
N ASP A 30 0.95 5.14 2.34
CA ASP A 30 0.12 5.06 1.13
C ASP A 30 -0.76 3.80 1.11
N PHE A 31 -0.24 2.68 1.65
CA PHE A 31 -1.03 1.48 1.85
C PHE A 31 -2.08 1.68 2.95
N GLU A 32 -1.67 2.25 4.08
CA GLU A 32 -2.53 2.53 5.24
C GLU A 32 -3.74 3.38 4.84
N VAL A 33 -3.53 4.43 4.03
CA VAL A 33 -4.60 5.32 3.53
C VAL A 33 -5.74 4.54 2.86
N LEU A 34 -5.43 3.59 1.96
CA LEU A 34 -6.47 2.82 1.29
C LEU A 34 -7.01 1.70 2.19
N ALA A 35 -6.15 1.07 2.99
CA ALA A 35 -6.53 0.01 3.92
C ALA A 35 -7.52 0.47 4.98
N ASP A 36 -7.28 1.64 5.57
CA ASP A 36 -8.13 2.28 6.57
C ASP A 36 -9.46 2.68 5.93
N TYR A 37 -9.45 3.29 4.75
CA TYR A 37 -10.66 3.65 4.03
C TYR A 37 -11.61 2.46 3.85
N VAL A 38 -11.09 1.32 3.42
CA VAL A 38 -11.89 0.11 3.20
C VAL A 38 -12.50 -0.43 4.51
N ILE A 39 -11.80 -0.29 5.64
CA ILE A 39 -12.32 -0.64 6.98
C ILE A 39 -13.41 0.36 7.41
N GLU A 40 -13.17 1.66 7.25
CA GLU A 40 -14.09 2.73 7.64
C GLU A 40 -15.42 2.65 6.88
N GLN A 41 -15.38 2.24 5.62
CA GLN A 41 -16.57 2.06 4.79
C GLN A 41 -17.31 0.73 5.04
N ASP A 42 -16.80 -0.14 5.93
CA ASP A 42 -17.35 -1.47 6.23
C ASP A 42 -17.57 -2.33 4.97
N TRP A 43 -16.61 -2.28 4.03
CA TRP A 43 -16.71 -3.03 2.79
C TRP A 43 -16.48 -4.53 3.02
N ASP A 44 -17.36 -5.37 2.45
CA ASP A 44 -17.19 -6.82 2.43
C ASP A 44 -16.11 -7.22 1.41
N VAL A 45 -14.85 -7.08 1.81
CA VAL A 45 -13.68 -7.43 0.99
C VAL A 45 -13.58 -8.93 0.86
N HIS A 46 -13.70 -9.43 -0.38
CA HIS A 46 -13.50 -10.82 -0.72
C HIS A 46 -12.18 -11.09 -1.44
N SER A 47 -11.41 -10.05 -1.77
CA SER A 47 -10.03 -10.19 -2.21
C SER A 47 -9.21 -8.94 -1.89
N PHE A 48 -8.02 -9.15 -1.33
CA PHE A 48 -7.03 -8.07 -1.21
C PHE A 48 -5.65 -8.52 -1.70
N ASN A 49 -4.86 -7.54 -2.10
CA ASN A 49 -3.50 -7.73 -2.55
C ASN A 49 -2.65 -6.54 -2.14
N VAL A 50 -1.53 -6.82 -1.47
CA VAL A 50 -0.47 -5.84 -1.25
C VAL A 50 0.80 -6.38 -1.86
N THR A 51 1.28 -5.72 -2.91
CA THR A 51 2.48 -6.11 -3.65
C THR A 51 3.53 -5.03 -3.50
N MET A 52 4.73 -5.43 -3.10
CA MET A 52 5.90 -4.58 -3.18
C MET A 52 6.84 -5.04 -4.31
N LYS A 53 7.38 -4.05 -5.03
CA LYS A 53 8.37 -4.26 -6.09
C LYS A 53 9.62 -3.43 -5.82
N LEU A 54 10.78 -4.08 -5.77
CA LEU A 54 12.09 -3.42 -5.75
C LEU A 54 12.90 -3.83 -6.98
N ASN A 55 13.47 -2.85 -7.67
CA ASN A 55 14.42 -3.11 -8.74
C ASN A 55 15.85 -2.94 -8.20
N GLY A 56 16.78 -3.78 -8.64
CA GLY A 56 18.18 -3.66 -8.24
C GLY A 56 19.11 -4.52 -9.08
N GLU A 57 20.40 -4.48 -8.74
CA GLU A 57 21.40 -5.38 -9.33
C GLU A 57 21.05 -6.84 -9.00
N LYS A 58 21.26 -7.74 -9.97
CA LYS A 58 20.93 -9.17 -9.82
C LYS A 58 21.54 -9.80 -8.55
N SER A 59 22.81 -9.50 -8.26
CA SER A 59 23.52 -10.04 -7.10
C SER A 59 22.91 -9.59 -5.77
N GLU A 60 22.53 -8.31 -5.67
CA GLU A 60 21.91 -7.70 -4.49
C GLU A 60 20.51 -8.28 -4.26
N ILE A 61 19.69 -8.32 -5.31
CA ILE A 61 18.33 -8.87 -5.25
C ILE A 61 18.33 -10.34 -4.85
N LEU A 62 19.24 -11.15 -5.39
CA LEU A 62 19.34 -12.57 -5.01
C LEU A 62 19.78 -12.75 -3.56
N SER A 63 20.64 -11.85 -3.06
CA SER A 63 21.08 -11.86 -1.65
C SER A 63 19.93 -11.52 -0.72
N LEU A 64 19.18 -10.45 -1.03
CA LEU A 64 18.00 -10.03 -0.27
C LEU A 64 16.90 -11.09 -0.29
N LYS A 65 16.59 -11.65 -1.47
CA LYS A 65 15.62 -12.75 -1.62
C LYS A 65 15.94 -13.93 -0.71
N LYS A 66 17.22 -14.26 -0.51
CA LYS A 66 17.64 -15.36 0.36
C LYS A 66 17.36 -15.06 1.83
N VAL A 67 17.61 -13.82 2.27
CA VAL A 67 17.30 -13.36 3.64
C VAL A 67 15.79 -13.43 3.87
N LEU A 68 15.01 -12.79 3.01
CA LEU A 68 13.54 -12.75 3.13
C LEU A 68 12.90 -14.15 3.09
N ASN A 69 13.35 -15.03 2.18
CA ASN A 69 12.82 -16.40 2.13
C ASN A 69 13.04 -17.17 3.43
N ASN A 70 14.16 -16.94 4.12
CA ASN A 70 14.41 -17.62 5.39
C ASN A 70 13.47 -17.08 6.47
N GLU A 71 13.25 -15.77 6.52
CA GLU A 71 12.35 -15.15 7.49
C GLU A 71 10.89 -15.59 7.29
N ILE A 72 10.39 -15.59 6.05
CA ILE A 72 9.05 -16.08 5.70
C ILE A 72 8.87 -17.55 6.14
N LYS A 73 9.87 -18.41 5.86
CA LYS A 73 9.81 -19.84 6.23
C LYS A 73 9.84 -20.09 7.73
N VAL A 74 10.57 -19.28 8.49
CA VAL A 74 10.69 -19.44 9.95
C VAL A 74 9.39 -19.06 10.64
N LYS A 75 8.70 -18.00 10.18
CA LYS A 75 7.49 -17.49 10.83
C LYS A 75 6.19 -18.15 10.37
N HIS A 76 6.12 -18.68 9.14
CA HIS A 76 4.97 -19.44 8.63
C HIS A 76 5.31 -20.91 8.34
N PRO A 77 5.64 -21.73 9.35
CA PRO A 77 5.94 -23.14 9.14
C PRO A 77 4.70 -23.97 8.74
N HIS A 78 3.48 -23.43 8.82
CA HIS A 78 2.21 -24.15 8.62
C HIS A 78 1.27 -23.43 7.62
N LYS A 79 0.72 -24.21 6.66
CA LYS A 79 -0.21 -23.79 5.59
C LYS A 79 -1.62 -23.47 6.08
N GLY A 80 -1.77 -22.50 6.99
CA GLY A 80 -3.07 -22.08 7.53
C GLY A 80 -3.14 -20.61 7.89
N GLY A 81 -2.29 -19.78 7.27
CA GLY A 81 -2.32 -18.33 7.45
C GLY A 81 -3.64 -17.73 6.96
N VAL A 82 -4.01 -16.58 7.52
CA VAL A 82 -5.21 -15.80 7.14
C VAL A 82 -5.06 -15.17 5.75
N TYR A 83 -3.81 -15.09 5.28
CA TYR A 83 -3.41 -14.61 3.98
C TYR A 83 -2.21 -15.43 3.48
N ASP A 84 -1.98 -15.37 2.18
CA ASP A 84 -0.85 -15.98 1.49
C ASP A 84 0.27 -14.96 1.28
N GLU A 85 1.50 -15.41 1.51
CA GLU A 85 2.71 -14.65 1.18
C GLU A 85 3.46 -15.31 0.02
N THR A 86 3.90 -14.50 -0.93
CA THR A 86 4.69 -14.95 -2.07
C THR A 86 5.89 -14.04 -2.30
N LEU A 87 7.05 -14.65 -2.53
CA LEU A 87 8.29 -13.94 -2.83
C LEU A 87 8.94 -14.53 -4.08
N TYR A 88 9.08 -13.73 -5.13
CA TYR A 88 9.67 -14.17 -6.39
C TYR A 88 10.46 -13.05 -7.06
N THR A 89 11.13 -13.39 -8.16
CA THR A 89 12.00 -12.47 -8.88
C THR A 89 11.67 -12.48 -10.36
N VAL A 90 11.73 -11.32 -11.00
CA VAL A 90 11.52 -11.13 -12.43
C VAL A 90 12.77 -10.52 -13.04
N GLU A 91 13.28 -11.09 -14.12
CA GLU A 91 14.40 -10.50 -14.85
C GLU A 91 13.93 -9.27 -15.62
N VAL A 92 14.54 -8.12 -15.38
CA VAL A 92 14.20 -6.85 -16.05
C VAL A 92 15.18 -6.58 -17.20
N SER A 93 16.46 -6.88 -16.98
CA SER A 93 17.52 -6.72 -17.98
C SER A 93 18.68 -7.68 -17.71
N HIS A 94 19.75 -7.60 -18.51
CA HIS A 94 20.91 -8.45 -18.35
C HIS A 94 21.56 -8.37 -16.96
N ASN A 95 21.55 -7.22 -16.27
CA ASN A 95 22.12 -7.07 -14.93
C ASN A 95 21.10 -6.62 -13.86
N THR A 96 19.85 -6.37 -14.25
CA THR A 96 18.80 -5.87 -13.36
C THR A 96 17.74 -6.93 -13.13
N MET A 97 17.30 -7.04 -11.88
CA MET A 97 16.22 -7.92 -11.47
C MET A 97 15.23 -7.14 -10.60
N GLN A 98 13.97 -7.53 -10.66
CA GLN A 98 12.94 -7.08 -9.76
C GLN A 98 12.68 -8.17 -8.73
N LEU A 99 12.66 -7.80 -7.44
CA LEU A 99 12.14 -8.62 -6.36
C LEU A 99 10.69 -8.22 -6.10
N VAL A 100 9.82 -9.21 -6.07
CA VAL A 100 8.39 -9.01 -5.81
C VAL A 100 8.01 -9.79 -4.58
N TYR A 101 7.52 -9.08 -3.58
CA TYR A 101 6.87 -9.65 -2.41
C TYR A 101 5.39 -9.31 -2.47
N ARG A 102 4.54 -10.27 -2.15
CA ARG A 102 3.10 -10.08 -2.22
C ARG A 102 2.41 -10.80 -1.08
N ILE A 103 1.55 -10.06 -0.41
CA ILE A 103 0.58 -10.54 0.57
C ILE A 103 -0.80 -10.48 -0.09
N SER A 104 -1.57 -11.56 -0.02
CA SER A 104 -2.92 -11.60 -0.58
C SER A 104 -3.84 -12.48 0.24
N GLY A 105 -5.13 -12.17 0.27
CA GLY A 105 -6.11 -12.98 0.96
C GLY A 105 -7.53 -12.72 0.48
N GLU A 106 -8.48 -13.45 1.06
CA GLU A 106 -9.89 -13.43 0.67
C GLU A 106 -10.77 -12.63 1.63
N GLN A 107 -10.18 -11.99 2.65
CA GLN A 107 -10.89 -11.21 3.67
C GLN A 107 -10.02 -10.04 4.13
N TRP A 108 -10.63 -8.92 4.47
CA TRP A 108 -9.96 -7.80 5.12
C TRP A 108 -10.64 -7.48 6.46
N SER A 109 -9.85 -7.34 7.52
CA SER A 109 -10.35 -7.00 8.86
C SER A 109 -9.25 -6.30 9.64
N GLU A 110 -9.59 -5.61 10.73
CA GLU A 110 -8.61 -4.96 11.62
C GLU A 110 -7.50 -5.93 12.07
N ARG A 111 -7.84 -7.21 12.30
CA ARG A 111 -6.85 -8.23 12.66
C ARG A 111 -5.85 -8.49 11.52
N ILE A 112 -6.35 -8.64 10.29
CA ILE A 112 -5.50 -8.87 9.11
C ILE A 112 -4.66 -7.63 8.84
N TYR A 113 -5.25 -6.44 8.96
CA TYR A 113 -4.55 -5.17 8.83
C TYR A 113 -3.37 -5.06 9.80
N ALA A 114 -3.62 -5.29 11.10
CA ALA A 114 -2.57 -5.29 12.12
C ALA A 114 -1.50 -6.36 11.84
N GLU A 115 -1.90 -7.57 11.46
CA GLU A 115 -0.95 -8.62 11.08
C GLU A 115 -0.10 -8.21 9.86
N VAL A 116 -0.66 -7.52 8.86
CA VAL A 116 0.08 -7.04 7.69
C VAL A 116 1.06 -5.93 8.06
N LEU A 117 0.66 -4.96 8.89
CA LEU A 117 1.55 -3.91 9.39
C LEU A 117 2.72 -4.49 10.19
N ASP A 118 2.45 -5.45 11.08
CA ASP A 118 3.49 -6.15 11.83
C ASP A 118 4.50 -6.84 10.91
N ARG A 119 4.06 -7.35 9.73
CA ARG A 119 4.97 -7.92 8.73
C ARG A 119 5.84 -6.84 8.08
N PHE A 120 5.32 -5.64 7.85
CA PHE A 120 6.08 -4.56 7.23
C PHE A 120 7.18 -4.03 8.16
N ASP A 121 6.93 -4.04 9.47
CA ASP A 121 7.88 -3.62 10.49
C ASP A 121 9.03 -4.59 10.74
N GLU A 122 8.99 -5.81 10.17
CA GLU A 122 10.09 -6.75 10.28
C GLU A 122 11.33 -6.21 9.57
N LEU A 123 12.46 -6.10 10.28
CA LEU A 123 13.65 -5.35 9.85
C LEU A 123 14.08 -5.56 8.39
N SER A 124 14.07 -6.80 7.88
CA SER A 124 14.47 -7.11 6.50
C SER A 124 13.43 -6.71 5.46
N LEU A 125 12.15 -6.81 5.83
CA LEU A 125 11.02 -6.34 5.05
C LEU A 125 10.98 -4.81 5.12
N ASN A 126 11.20 -4.19 6.27
CA ASN A 126 11.24 -2.74 6.43
C ASN A 126 12.27 -2.11 5.48
N GLN A 127 13.52 -2.60 5.45
CA GLN A 127 14.51 -2.12 4.47
C GLN A 127 14.04 -2.29 3.01
N PHE A 128 13.30 -3.35 2.73
CA PHE A 128 12.71 -3.59 1.43
C PHE A 128 11.56 -2.58 1.15
N PHE A 129 10.66 -2.33 2.10
CA PHE A 129 9.53 -1.38 2.08
C PHE A 129 9.98 0.08 1.95
N GLU A 130 11.10 0.46 2.56
CA GLU A 130 11.66 1.81 2.46
C GLU A 130 12.12 2.15 1.03
N ASN A 131 12.52 1.14 0.24
CA ASN A 131 13.11 1.33 -1.08
C ASN A 131 12.22 0.82 -2.22
N GLY A 132 11.20 0.03 -1.89
CA GLY A 132 10.29 -0.58 -2.84
C GLY A 132 9.08 0.29 -3.13
N LYS A 133 8.46 0.02 -4.27
CA LYS A 133 7.14 0.59 -4.61
C LYS A 133 6.05 -0.33 -4.08
N VAL A 134 5.14 0.22 -3.30
CA VAL A 134 3.99 -0.51 -2.75
C VAL A 134 2.79 -0.30 -3.66
N TYR A 135 2.09 -1.40 -3.94
CA TYR A 135 0.84 -1.44 -4.67
C TYR A 135 -0.18 -2.13 -3.78
N SER A 136 -1.32 -1.51 -3.56
CA SER A 136 -2.42 -2.11 -2.80
C SER A 136 -3.66 -2.20 -3.67
N CYS A 137 -4.46 -3.23 -3.45
CA CYS A 137 -5.70 -3.46 -4.17
C CYS A 137 -6.68 -4.18 -3.27
N PHE A 138 -7.91 -3.68 -3.21
CA PHE A 138 -9.02 -4.28 -2.48
C PHE A 138 -10.20 -4.46 -3.43
N GLN A 139 -10.84 -5.62 -3.34
CA GLN A 139 -12.01 -5.95 -4.11
C GLN A 139 -13.13 -6.40 -3.17
N SER A 140 -14.30 -5.82 -3.34
CA SER A 140 -15.46 -6.04 -2.50
C SER A 140 -16.72 -6.26 -3.32
N TYR A 141 -17.71 -6.92 -2.72
CA TYR A 141 -19.07 -6.94 -3.24
C TYR A 141 -19.87 -5.80 -2.64
N LEU A 142 -20.49 -5.00 -3.49
CA LEU A 142 -21.50 -4.04 -3.07
C LEU A 142 -22.87 -4.69 -3.22
N SER A 143 -23.57 -4.79 -2.09
CA SER A 143 -24.93 -5.30 -2.04
C SER A 143 -25.93 -4.19 -2.39
N GLY A 144 -26.81 -4.46 -3.35
CA GLY A 144 -27.82 -3.52 -3.83
C GLY A 144 -27.39 -2.75 -5.08
N ILE A 145 -28.36 -2.01 -5.66
CA ILE A 145 -28.12 -1.13 -6.80
C ILE A 145 -27.47 0.14 -6.26
N ILE A 146 -26.19 0.07 -5.89
CA ILE A 146 -25.40 1.28 -5.62
C ILE A 146 -25.11 1.90 -6.99
N ASP A 147 -25.62 3.12 -7.18
CA ASP A 147 -25.31 3.92 -8.36
C ASP A 147 -23.80 4.16 -8.41
N SER A 148 -23.15 3.71 -9.48
CA SER A 148 -21.71 3.86 -9.66
C SER A 148 -21.25 5.31 -9.59
N ASN A 149 -22.11 6.27 -9.92
CA ASN A 149 -21.82 7.69 -9.79
C ASN A 149 -21.85 8.16 -8.33
N LEU A 150 -22.70 7.57 -7.47
CA LEU A 150 -22.76 7.92 -6.05
C LEU A 150 -21.46 7.50 -5.37
N LEU A 151 -21.09 6.22 -5.52
CA LEU A 151 -19.84 5.68 -5.00
C LEU A 151 -18.61 6.45 -5.50
N LEU A 152 -18.58 6.79 -6.80
CA LEU A 152 -17.49 7.59 -7.35
C LEU A 152 -17.45 8.98 -6.72
N ASN A 153 -18.59 9.62 -6.45
CA ASN A 153 -18.62 10.92 -5.81
C ASN A 153 -18.14 10.84 -4.36
N ASP A 154 -18.54 9.81 -3.61
CA ASP A 154 -18.08 9.58 -2.24
C ASP A 154 -16.55 9.42 -2.21
N ILE A 155 -16.00 8.53 -3.04
CA ILE A 155 -14.55 8.35 -3.19
C ILE A 155 -13.86 9.65 -3.62
N LYS A 156 -14.48 10.43 -4.52
CA LYS A 156 -13.90 11.71 -4.93
C LYS A 156 -13.84 12.72 -3.81
N ASP A 157 -14.86 12.78 -2.97
CA ASP A 157 -14.93 13.72 -1.87
C ASP A 157 -13.96 13.29 -0.74
N ASP A 158 -13.96 12.00 -0.40
CA ASP A 158 -13.11 11.41 0.65
C ASP A 158 -11.61 11.55 0.31
N PHE A 159 -11.25 11.23 -0.94
CA PHE A 159 -9.86 11.31 -1.40
C PHE A 159 -9.48 12.69 -1.97
N GLN A 160 -10.40 13.65 -2.07
CA GLN A 160 -10.19 14.89 -2.85
C GLN A 160 -9.67 14.58 -4.26
N LEU A 161 -10.27 13.58 -4.90
CA LEU A 161 -9.76 12.96 -6.11
C LEU A 161 -9.93 13.86 -7.32
N GLU A 162 -8.82 14.19 -7.97
CA GLU A 162 -8.82 14.76 -9.30
C GLU A 162 -8.95 13.64 -10.34
N LEU A 163 -10.13 13.50 -10.95
CA LEU A 163 -10.36 12.50 -11.99
C LEU A 163 -9.55 12.86 -13.25
N LYS A 164 -8.67 11.96 -13.67
CA LYS A 164 -7.79 12.13 -14.84
C LYS A 164 -8.29 11.38 -16.07
N ASN A 165 -8.75 10.16 -15.88
CA ASN A 165 -9.25 9.32 -16.96
C ASN A 165 -10.48 8.53 -16.55
N LYS A 166 -11.33 8.21 -17.53
CA LYS A 166 -12.50 7.35 -17.38
C LYS A 166 -12.64 6.46 -18.61
N MET A 167 -12.77 5.16 -18.37
CA MET A 167 -13.14 4.16 -19.37
C MET A 167 -14.50 3.57 -18.98
N ILE A 168 -15.42 3.47 -19.94
CA ILE A 168 -16.73 2.86 -19.75
C ILE A 168 -16.94 1.82 -20.85
N GLU A 169 -17.16 0.59 -20.43
CA GLU A 169 -17.61 -0.53 -21.23
C GLU A 169 -18.98 -1.00 -20.70
N GLU A 170 -19.61 -1.96 -21.39
CA GLU A 170 -21.00 -2.38 -21.12
C GLU A 170 -21.27 -2.76 -19.66
N GLN A 171 -20.30 -3.40 -18.99
CA GLN A 171 -20.41 -3.88 -17.61
C GLN A 171 -19.22 -3.47 -16.74
N LEU A 172 -18.38 -2.56 -17.22
CA LEU A 172 -17.14 -2.17 -16.54
C LEU A 172 -16.92 -0.67 -16.68
N SER A 173 -16.80 0.01 -15.54
CA SER A 173 -16.36 1.40 -15.49
C SER A 173 -15.05 1.48 -14.72
N VAL A 174 -14.02 2.06 -15.34
CA VAL A 174 -12.71 2.26 -14.73
C VAL A 174 -12.42 3.76 -14.65
N PHE A 175 -12.00 4.22 -13.48
CA PHE A 175 -11.68 5.60 -13.18
C PHE A 175 -10.25 5.66 -12.67
N SER A 176 -9.47 6.58 -13.22
CA SER A 176 -8.10 6.83 -12.77
C SER A 176 -7.99 8.28 -12.32
N GLY A 177 -7.37 8.51 -11.18
CA GLY A 177 -7.26 9.85 -10.63
C GLY A 177 -6.01 10.08 -9.80
N TYR A 178 -5.92 11.31 -9.32
CA TYR A 178 -4.83 11.78 -8.48
C TYR A 178 -5.36 12.36 -7.17
N THR A 179 -4.75 11.97 -6.07
CA THR A 179 -4.96 12.58 -4.74
C THR A 179 -3.63 12.97 -4.12
N ASN A 180 -3.61 14.04 -3.32
CA ASN A 180 -2.43 14.41 -2.53
C ASN A 180 -2.26 13.55 -1.26
N GLN A 181 -3.20 12.65 -0.97
CA GLN A 181 -3.15 11.77 0.21
C GLN A 181 -2.21 10.58 0.01
N ILE A 182 -1.82 10.28 -1.23
CA ILE A 182 -0.94 9.16 -1.61
C ILE A 182 0.29 9.73 -2.31
N GLU A 183 1.49 9.40 -1.84
CA GLU A 183 2.74 9.93 -2.39
C GLU A 183 3.19 9.20 -3.67
N GLU A 184 3.09 7.88 -3.71
CA GLU A 184 3.49 7.04 -4.84
C GLU A 184 2.53 7.23 -6.02
N TYR A 185 3.07 7.46 -7.23
CA TYR A 185 2.25 7.68 -8.43
C TYR A 185 2.87 7.04 -9.68
N VAL A 186 2.01 6.76 -10.65
CA VAL A 186 2.39 6.43 -12.02
C VAL A 186 2.31 7.70 -12.88
N PRO A 187 3.37 8.05 -13.63
CA PRO A 187 3.29 9.11 -14.62
C PRO A 187 2.47 8.64 -15.83
N LEU A 188 1.48 9.43 -16.21
CA LEU A 188 0.84 9.46 -17.52
C LEU A 188 1.48 10.57 -18.35
N GLU A 189 1.35 10.55 -19.68
CA GLU A 189 2.10 11.42 -20.62
C GLU A 189 2.33 12.86 -20.10
N ASP A 190 1.28 13.53 -19.63
CA ASP A 190 1.34 14.89 -19.05
C ASP A 190 0.77 14.99 -17.60
N GLU A 191 0.44 13.87 -16.96
CA GLU A 191 -0.27 13.85 -15.67
C GLU A 191 0.26 12.78 -14.70
N LYS A 192 -0.18 12.84 -13.44
CA LYS A 192 0.10 11.80 -12.44
C LYS A 192 -1.21 11.09 -12.09
N MET A 193 -1.15 9.80 -11.82
CA MET A 193 -2.24 9.05 -11.21
C MET A 193 -1.70 8.18 -10.07
N ASN A 194 -2.46 8.05 -8.99
CA ASN A 194 -2.07 7.25 -7.83
C ASN A 194 -3.24 6.50 -7.19
N ILE A 195 -4.41 6.54 -7.81
CA ILE A 195 -5.53 5.71 -7.42
C ILE A 195 -6.33 5.34 -8.67
N GLN A 196 -6.83 4.11 -8.66
CA GLN A 196 -7.69 3.61 -9.71
C GLN A 196 -8.84 2.83 -9.08
N LEU A 197 -10.02 3.02 -9.64
CA LEU A 197 -11.28 2.43 -9.21
C LEU A 197 -11.92 1.73 -10.41
N ALA A 198 -12.25 0.46 -10.27
CA ALA A 198 -13.05 -0.28 -11.23
C ALA A 198 -14.37 -0.71 -10.57
N ILE A 199 -15.46 -0.53 -11.30
CA ILE A 199 -16.79 -0.98 -10.93
C ILE A 199 -17.26 -1.91 -12.04
N ARG A 200 -17.47 -3.17 -11.69
CA ARG A 200 -18.01 -4.18 -12.59
C ARG A 200 -19.45 -4.50 -12.19
N GLU A 201 -20.36 -4.35 -13.13
CA GLU A 201 -21.75 -4.77 -12.97
C GLU A 201 -21.81 -6.28 -13.20
N GLU A 202 -22.17 -7.04 -12.16
CA GLU A 202 -22.34 -8.48 -12.24
C GLU A 202 -23.81 -8.82 -12.51
N ASP A 203 -24.04 -10.04 -13.00
CA ASP A 203 -25.40 -10.58 -13.11
C ASP A 203 -26.10 -10.58 -11.75
N HIS A 204 -27.41 -10.34 -11.76
CA HIS A 204 -28.29 -10.32 -10.58
C HIS A 204 -28.17 -9.09 -9.66
N GLY A 205 -27.65 -7.96 -10.17
CA GLY A 205 -27.67 -6.68 -9.44
C GLY A 205 -26.67 -6.62 -8.28
N LYS A 206 -25.59 -7.39 -8.38
CA LYS A 206 -24.40 -7.24 -7.55
C LYS A 206 -23.38 -6.44 -8.32
N ASN A 207 -22.67 -5.55 -7.65
CA ASN A 207 -21.54 -4.85 -8.25
C ASN A 207 -20.26 -5.29 -7.55
N THR A 208 -19.23 -5.61 -8.33
CA THR A 208 -17.88 -5.79 -7.83
C THR A 208 -17.18 -4.45 -7.91
N ILE A 209 -16.68 -3.96 -6.78
CA ILE A 209 -15.83 -2.79 -6.73
C ILE A 209 -14.39 -3.24 -6.50
N THR A 210 -13.47 -2.64 -7.24
CA THR A 210 -12.04 -2.78 -7.03
C THR A 210 -11.41 -1.40 -6.90
N ILE A 211 -10.68 -1.16 -5.82
CA ILE A 211 -9.90 0.07 -5.62
C ILE A 211 -8.45 -0.29 -5.36
N GLY A 212 -7.52 0.51 -5.88
CA GLY A 212 -6.10 0.25 -5.67
C GLY A 212 -5.19 1.42 -5.98
N THR A 213 -3.96 1.32 -5.49
CA THR A 213 -2.90 2.33 -5.63
C THR A 213 -1.60 1.69 -6.13
N PRO A 214 -0.76 2.44 -6.86
CA PRO A 214 -1.15 3.55 -7.73
C PRO A 214 -1.97 3.11 -8.96
N ILE A 215 -2.03 1.80 -9.25
CA ILE A 215 -2.76 1.21 -10.38
C ILE A 215 -3.33 -0.15 -9.97
N LEU A 216 -4.48 -0.53 -10.54
CA LEU A 216 -5.04 -1.86 -10.32
C LEU A 216 -4.12 -2.93 -10.94
N LEU A 217 -3.63 -3.83 -10.09
CA LEU A 217 -2.84 -4.98 -10.53
C LEU A 217 -3.68 -6.23 -10.79
N ILE A 218 -5.01 -6.16 -10.55
CA ILE A 218 -5.93 -7.30 -10.68
C ILE A 218 -6.84 -7.24 -11.91
N GLU A 219 -6.66 -6.27 -12.80
CA GLU A 219 -7.53 -6.09 -13.98
C GLU A 219 -7.29 -7.09 -15.13
N TYR A 220 -6.43 -8.11 -14.95
CA TYR A 220 -6.24 -9.20 -15.92
C TYR A 220 -5.98 -10.56 -15.28
#